data_AF-A0A3P6E3B9-F1
#
_entry.id   AF-A0A3P6E3B9-F1
#
_cell.length_a   1.000
_cell.length_b   1.000
_cell.length_c   1.000
_cell.angle_alpha   90.00
_cell.angle_beta   90.00
_cell.angle_gamma   90.00
#
_symmetry.space_group_name_H-M   'P 1'
#
loop_
_entity.id
_entity.type
_entity.pdbx_description
1 polymer ?
#
loop_
_entity_poly.entity_id
_entity_poly.type
_entity_poly.pdbx_seq_one_letter_code
_entity_poly.pdbx_strand_id
1 'polypeptide(L)'
;MEYFSLLELPEEIQALVVERVAHNSFQDLYGLKASSKSMKAFDPALAKRRGVYHFYDVLSVPWGLNMTSSLLKSCYANGNPTTLYIKGVQFLFSFGLKEEGLSLMKRAVDA
;
A
#
# COMPACT_ATOMS: atom_id res chain seq x y z
N MET A 1 -16.59 10.87 29.15
CA MET A 1 -15.43 10.52 28.29
C MET A 1 -15.31 11.64 27.28
N GLU A 2 -14.27 12.46 27.36
CA GLU A 2 -14.00 13.44 26.31
C GLU A 2 -13.49 12.68 25.09
N TYR A 3 -14.14 12.86 23.95
CA TYR A 3 -13.70 12.30 22.68
C TYR A 3 -12.71 13.28 22.07
N PHE A 4 -11.45 12.87 21.98
CA PHE A 4 -10.43 13.65 21.30
C PHE A 4 -10.55 13.42 19.79
N SER A 5 -10.70 14.49 19.00
CA SER A 5 -10.79 14.33 17.56
C SER A 5 -9.41 14.07 16.97
N LEU A 6 -9.26 13.01 16.18
CA LEU A 6 -8.01 12.76 15.43
C LEU A 6 -7.62 13.99 14.59
N LEU A 7 -8.61 14.74 14.09
CA LEU A 7 -8.41 15.93 13.27
C LEU A 7 -7.84 17.13 14.03
N GLU A 8 -7.92 17.15 15.36
CA GLU A 8 -7.36 18.21 16.21
C GLU A 8 -5.86 18.03 16.47
N LEU A 9 -5.30 16.88 16.10
CA LEU A 9 -3.87 16.58 16.25
C LEU A 9 -3.04 17.20 15.12
N PRO A 10 -1.74 17.44 15.32
CA PRO A 10 -0.83 17.79 14.22
C PRO A 10 -0.84 16.75 13.11
N GLU A 11 -0.72 17.17 11.83
CA GLU A 11 -0.77 16.27 10.66
C GLU A 11 0.22 15.11 10.74
N GLU A 12 1.39 15.33 11.33
CA GLU A 12 2.43 14.32 11.53
C GLU A 12 1.95 13.18 12.44
N ILE A 13 1.25 13.53 13.53
CA ILE A 13 0.67 12.57 14.48
C ILE A 13 -0.51 11.86 13.84
N GLN A 14 -1.38 12.60 13.12
CA GLN A 14 -2.48 12.01 12.37
C GLN A 14 -1.97 10.92 11.42
N ALA A 15 -0.95 11.25 10.62
CA ALA A 15 -0.38 10.33 9.66
C ALA A 15 0.30 9.11 10.31
N LEU A 16 0.93 9.26 11.48
CA LEU A 16 1.48 8.13 12.26
C LEU A 16 0.38 7.20 12.78
N VAL A 17 -0.72 7.75 13.30
CA VAL A 17 -1.88 6.96 13.74
C VAL A 17 -2.47 6.21 12.55
N VAL A 18 -2.70 6.88 11.42
CA VAL A 18 -3.23 6.25 10.22
C VAL A 18 -2.32 5.13 9.73
N GLU A 19 -1.01 5.37 9.66
CA GLU A 19 -0.03 4.35 9.27
C GLU A 19 -0.07 3.13 10.20
N ARG A 20 -0.19 3.34 11.51
CA ARG A 20 -0.26 2.25 12.49
C ARG A 20 -1.55 1.43 12.38
N VAL A 21 -2.69 2.11 12.22
CA VAL A 21 -4.00 1.47 12.02
C VAL A 21 -3.98 0.66 10.71
N ALA A 22 -3.50 1.28 9.64
CA ALA A 22 -3.41 0.68 8.33
C ALA A 22 -2.45 -0.52 8.27
N HIS A 23 -1.34 -0.46 9.00
CA HIS A 23 -0.40 -1.57 9.10
C HIS A 23 -0.99 -2.78 9.86
N ASN A 24 -1.92 -2.55 10.79
CA ASN A 24 -2.48 -3.61 11.62
C ASN A 24 -3.75 -4.23 11.03
N SER A 25 -4.56 -3.46 10.30
CA SER A 25 -5.83 -3.94 9.76
C SER A 25 -6.26 -3.19 8.50
N PHE A 26 -6.47 -3.95 7.43
CA PHE A 26 -7.12 -3.46 6.22
C PHE A 26 -8.53 -2.93 6.51
N GLN A 27 -9.29 -3.60 7.36
CA GLN A 27 -10.65 -3.20 7.71
C GLN A 27 -10.65 -1.85 8.45
N ASP A 28 -9.71 -1.67 9.38
CA ASP A 28 -9.64 -0.43 10.16
C ASP A 28 -9.21 0.75 9.29
N LEU A 29 -8.32 0.54 8.31
CA LEU A 29 -7.99 1.56 7.31
C LEU A 29 -9.23 2.03 6.53
N TYR A 30 -10.06 1.08 6.06
CA TYR A 30 -11.27 1.44 5.33
C TYR A 30 -12.32 2.10 6.23
N GLY A 31 -12.49 1.61 7.47
CA GLY A 31 -13.34 2.25 8.46
C GLY A 31 -12.90 3.69 8.73
N LEU A 32 -11.59 3.92 8.87
CA LEU A 32 -11.01 5.24 9.06
C LEU A 32 -11.25 6.15 7.84
N LYS A 33 -11.02 5.66 6.62
CA LYS A 33 -11.32 6.42 5.38
C LYS A 33 -12.81 6.74 5.23
N ALA A 34 -13.70 5.86 5.70
CA ALA A 34 -15.15 6.05 5.65
C ALA A 34 -15.66 7.04 6.72
N SER A 35 -14.88 7.29 7.78
CA SER A 35 -15.30 8.14 8.90
C SER A 35 -15.35 9.64 8.54
N SER A 36 -14.50 10.12 7.63
CA SER A 36 -14.55 11.54 7.20
C SER A 36 -13.93 11.81 5.84
N LYS A 37 -14.39 12.90 5.18
CA LYS A 37 -13.83 13.40 3.92
C LYS A 37 -12.36 13.82 4.05
N SER A 38 -11.99 14.43 5.18
CA SER A 38 -10.60 14.84 5.45
C SER A 38 -9.67 13.64 5.51
N MET A 39 -10.11 12.54 6.13
CA MET A 39 -9.32 11.31 6.21
C MET A 39 -9.22 10.58 4.86
N LYS A 40 -10.24 10.71 4.00
CA LYS A 40 -10.16 10.30 2.59
C LYS A 40 -9.22 11.20 1.77
N ALA A 41 -9.14 12.50 2.09
CA ALA A 41 -8.26 13.44 1.40
C ALA A 41 -6.79 13.33 1.82
N PHE A 42 -6.51 12.72 2.97
CA PHE A 42 -5.15 12.36 3.40
C PHE A 42 -4.50 11.28 2.53
N ASP A 43 -5.28 10.60 1.68
CA ASP A 43 -4.85 9.44 0.91
C ASP A 43 -3.65 9.66 -0.03
N PRO A 44 -3.56 10.78 -0.79
CA PRO A 44 -2.40 11.06 -1.64
C PRO A 44 -1.12 11.33 -0.83
N ALA A 45 -1.23 11.92 0.36
CA ALA A 45 -0.09 12.14 1.25
C ALA A 45 0.34 10.85 1.96
N LEU A 46 -0.64 10.01 2.31
CA LEU A 46 -0.44 8.69 2.93
C LEU A 46 0.09 7.64 1.95
N ALA A 47 -0.23 7.74 0.65
CA ALA A 47 0.31 6.85 -0.38
C ALA A 47 1.84 6.88 -0.47
N LYS A 48 2.46 7.99 -0.04
CA LYS A 48 3.92 8.09 0.08
C LYS A 48 4.48 7.34 1.30
N ARG A 49 3.65 7.05 2.31
CA ARG A 49 4.05 6.29 3.50
C ARG A 49 3.90 4.79 3.23
N ARG A 50 5.04 4.11 3.18
CA ARG A 50 5.15 2.70 2.82
C ARG A 50 4.31 1.76 3.71
N GLY A 51 3.96 2.16 4.93
CA GLY A 51 3.17 1.33 5.85
C GLY A 51 1.66 1.32 5.60
N VAL A 52 1.09 2.38 5.00
CA VAL A 52 -0.38 2.53 4.89
C VAL A 52 -0.99 1.50 3.94
N TYR A 53 -0.26 1.17 2.88
CA TYR A 53 -0.72 0.26 1.84
C TYR A 53 -0.14 -1.16 1.97
N HIS A 54 0.41 -1.50 3.13
CA HIS A 54 1.08 -2.78 3.35
C HIS A 54 0.20 -3.99 2.97
N PHE A 55 -1.07 -4.00 3.37
CA PHE A 55 -2.02 -5.08 3.04
C PHE A 55 -2.38 -5.19 1.56
N TYR A 56 -2.22 -4.11 0.81
CA TYR A 56 -2.42 -4.13 -0.63
C TYR A 56 -1.21 -4.69 -1.34
N ASP A 57 -0.02 -4.67 -0.74
CA ASP A 57 1.18 -5.20 -1.36
C ASP A 57 1.06 -6.72 -1.55
N VAL A 58 1.00 -7.14 -2.82
CA VAL A 58 0.86 -8.54 -3.22
C VAL A 58 2.08 -9.39 -2.82
N LEU A 59 3.24 -8.76 -2.63
CA LEU A 59 4.45 -9.42 -2.12
C LEU A 59 4.40 -9.60 -0.60
N SER A 60 3.61 -8.80 0.12
CA SER A 60 3.45 -8.91 1.57
C SER A 60 2.27 -9.82 1.94
N VAL A 61 1.14 -9.65 1.26
CA VAL A 61 -0.07 -10.45 1.44
C VAL A 61 -0.51 -10.98 0.08
N PRO A 62 -0.15 -12.23 -0.27
CA PRO A 62 -0.31 -12.77 -1.62
C PRO A 62 -1.74 -13.24 -1.88
N TRP A 63 -2.69 -12.32 -1.82
CA TRP A 63 -4.12 -12.57 -2.03
C TRP A 63 -4.35 -13.32 -3.34
N GLY A 64 -4.87 -14.55 -3.25
CA GLY A 64 -5.19 -15.37 -4.42
C GLY A 64 -4.00 -16.03 -5.12
N LEU A 65 -2.78 -15.90 -4.60
CA LEU A 65 -1.62 -16.65 -5.08
C LEU A 65 -1.33 -17.82 -4.15
N ASN A 66 -1.13 -19.01 -4.72
CA ASN A 66 -0.78 -20.21 -3.94
C ASN A 66 0.73 -20.25 -3.61
N MET A 67 1.27 -19.16 -3.08
CA MET A 67 2.69 -19.01 -2.74
C MET A 67 2.86 -18.15 -1.48
N THR A 68 3.94 -18.40 -0.74
CA THR A 68 4.27 -17.63 0.45
C THR A 68 4.81 -16.24 0.10
N SER A 69 4.59 -15.26 0.98
CA SER A 69 5.16 -13.91 0.85
C SER A 69 6.69 -13.94 0.71
N SER A 70 7.37 -14.82 1.46
CA SER A 70 8.84 -14.93 1.40
C SER A 70 9.32 -15.35 0.02
N LEU A 71 8.70 -16.36 -0.59
CA LEU A 71 9.04 -16.83 -1.93
C LEU A 71 8.83 -15.72 -2.96
N LEU A 72 7.70 -15.02 -2.92
CA LEU A 72 7.40 -13.92 -3.85
C LEU A 72 8.40 -12.76 -3.72
N LYS A 73 8.78 -12.39 -2.50
CA LYS A 73 9.81 -11.37 -2.25
C LYS A 73 11.16 -11.79 -2.84
N SER A 74 11.55 -13.06 -2.66
CA SER A 74 12.77 -13.60 -3.26
C SER A 74 12.71 -13.60 -4.79
N CYS A 75 11.60 -14.03 -5.39
CA CYS A 75 11.42 -14.00 -6.84
C CYS A 75 11.50 -12.56 -7.38
N TYR A 76 10.85 -11.60 -6.72
CA TYR A 76 10.91 -10.19 -7.08
C TYR A 76 12.34 -9.63 -7.00
N ALA A 77 13.06 -9.95 -5.92
CA ALA A 77 14.45 -9.50 -5.73
C ALA A 77 15.39 -10.07 -6.80
N ASN A 78 15.13 -11.28 -7.28
CA ASN A 78 15.88 -11.91 -8.38
C ASN A 78 15.41 -11.46 -9.77
N GLY A 79 14.48 -10.51 -9.86
CA GLY A 79 14.01 -9.99 -11.15
C GLY A 79 13.14 -10.96 -11.94
N ASN A 80 12.44 -11.90 -11.27
CA ASN A 80 11.54 -12.81 -11.96
C ASN A 80 10.46 -12.04 -12.74
N PRO A 81 10.31 -12.29 -14.06
CA PRO A 81 9.39 -11.56 -14.94
C PRO A 81 7.96 -11.46 -14.41
N THR A 82 7.40 -12.58 -13.94
CA THR A 82 6.02 -12.64 -13.43
C THR A 82 5.84 -11.76 -12.20
N THR A 83 6.76 -11.82 -11.24
CA THR A 83 6.66 -10.98 -10.03
C THR A 83 6.89 -9.50 -10.32
N LEU A 84 7.75 -9.16 -11.28
CA LEU A 84 7.93 -7.79 -11.75
C LEU A 84 6.66 -7.26 -12.42
N TYR A 85 6.04 -8.06 -13.30
CA TYR A 85 4.79 -7.71 -13.97
C TYR A 85 3.65 -7.49 -12.96
N ILE A 86 3.42 -8.44 -12.05
CA ILE A 86 2.38 -8.35 -11.03
C ILE A 86 2.58 -7.10 -10.15
N LYS A 87 3.82 -6.83 -9.74
CA LYS A 87 4.14 -5.64 -8.94
C LYS A 87 3.96 -4.34 -9.75
N GLY A 88 4.29 -4.35 -11.03
CA GLY A 88 4.07 -3.24 -11.96
C GLY A 88 2.59 -2.92 -12.14
N VAL A 89 1.74 -3.94 -12.35
CA VAL A 89 0.27 -3.79 -12.45
C VAL A 89 -0.28 -3.17 -11.17
N GLN A 90 0.16 -3.65 -10.01
CA GLN A 90 -0.24 -3.08 -8.73
C GLN A 90 0.15 -1.61 -8.60
N PHE A 91 1.39 -1.25 -8.93
CA PHE A 91 1.87 0.13 -8.83
C PHE A 91 1.06 1.05 -9.75
N LEU A 92 0.81 0.62 -10.99
CA LEU A 92 0.06 1.38 -11.98
C LEU A 92 -1.42 1.56 -11.58
N PHE A 93 -2.12 0.48 -11.26
CA PHE A 93 -3.59 0.48 -11.10
C PHE A 93 -4.06 0.64 -9.66
N SER A 94 -3.34 0.09 -8.67
CA SER A 94 -3.75 0.18 -7.26
C SER A 94 -3.21 1.43 -6.58
N PHE A 95 -2.00 1.88 -6.94
CA PHE A 95 -1.35 3.03 -6.29
C PHE A 95 -1.23 4.27 -7.18
N GLY A 96 -1.60 4.19 -8.47
CA GLY A 96 -1.50 5.32 -9.40
C GLY A 96 -0.05 5.75 -9.71
N LEU A 97 0.95 4.92 -9.37
CA LEU A 97 2.37 5.14 -9.60
C LEU A 97 2.73 4.73 -11.02
N LYS A 98 2.39 5.61 -11.97
CA LYS A 98 2.44 5.30 -13.40
C LYS A 98 3.86 4.99 -13.89
N GLU A 99 4.82 5.84 -13.57
CA GLU A 99 6.20 5.69 -14.06
C GLU A 99 6.88 4.46 -13.46
N GLU A 100 6.75 4.25 -12.15
CA GLU A 100 7.30 3.10 -11.46
C GLU A 100 6.64 1.79 -11.91
N GLY A 101 5.31 1.81 -12.09
CA GLY A 101 4.56 0.66 -12.60
C GLY A 101 5.02 0.27 -14.01
N LEU A 102 5.11 1.24 -14.93
CA LEU A 102 5.57 1.01 -16.30
C LEU A 102 7.05 0.58 -16.35
N SER A 103 7.91 1.14 -15.50
CA SER A 103 9.32 0.74 -15.39
C SER A 103 9.45 -0.73 -15.00
N LEU A 104 8.68 -1.20 -14.01
CA LEU A 104 8.67 -2.61 -13.61
C LEU A 104 8.12 -3.53 -14.72
N MET A 105 7.07 -3.12 -15.42
CA MET A 105 6.52 -3.88 -16.54
C MET A 105 7.52 -4.01 -17.70
N LYS A 106 8.26 -2.94 -18.03
CA LYS A 106 9.32 -3.00 -19.05
C LYS A 106 10.41 -3.99 -18.65
N ARG A 107 10.90 -3.90 -17.42
CA ARG A 107 11.89 -4.86 -16.87
C ARG A 107 11.39 -6.31 -16.89
N ALA A 108 10.08 -6.54 -16.77
CA ALA A 108 9.50 -7.87 -16.88
C ALA A 108 9.52 -8.41 -18.32
N VAL A 109 9.42 -7.54 -19.33
CA VAL A 109 9.51 -7.91 -20.75
C VAL A 109 10.95 -8.20 -21.16
N ASP A 110 11.91 -7.48 -20.58
CA ASP A 110 13.33 -7.57 -20.92
C ASP A 110 14.08 -8.72 -20.20
N ALA A 111 13.41 -9.48 -19.32
CA ALA A 111 13.99 -10.52 -18.46
C ALA A 111 13.66 -11.94 -18.93
#